data_AF-A0A401ST14-F1
#
_entry.id   AF-A0A401ST14-F1
#
_cell.length_a   1.000
_cell.length_b   1.000
_cell.length_c   1.000
_cell.angle_alpha   90.00
_cell.angle_beta   90.00
_cell.angle_gamma   90.00
#
_symmetry.space_group_name_H-M   'P 1'
#
loop_
_entity.id
_entity.type
_entity.pdbx_description
1 polymer ?
#
loop_
_entity_poly.entity_id
_entity_poly.type
_entity_poly.pdbx_seq_one_letter_code
_entity_poly.pdbx_strand_id
1 'polypeptide(L)'
;MGSPALETVNLRLRELYPESDEIFDIVLMTNNHAQVGVRLINSINHYDLSIERFCMTGGKSPVGYLKAYLTNLYLSADSEKVVEAIQAGIAAATMFQSDKDLQLSDHQLRVAFDGDAVLFSDESEKIVKAHGLDTFFEHELKFEDKPLAQGPLKGFLEVLGKLQKKFHAKDLRLDCPIRTYLVTARSAASSGGRALKTLRSWGLEVDEALFLAGAPKGPLLEKIRPHIFFDDQMFHVKGAQAMGTIAAHVPYGVAQKYNKSTPITEPSKKS
;
A
#
# COMPACT_ATOMS: atom_id res chain seq x y z
N MET A 1 1.98 10.35 14.55
CA MET A 1 1.12 11.44 14.07
C MET A 1 0.00 10.82 13.27
N GLY A 2 -1.27 11.07 13.62
CA GLY A 2 -2.35 10.90 12.67
C GLY A 2 -2.00 11.77 11.46
N SER A 3 -2.21 11.29 10.25
CA SER A 3 -1.88 12.09 9.06
C SER A 3 -2.88 13.25 8.97
N PRO A 4 -2.47 14.53 9.06
CA PRO A 4 -3.38 15.66 8.94
C PRO A 4 -4.17 15.64 7.62
N ALA A 5 -3.59 15.02 6.59
CA ALA A 5 -4.24 14.75 5.32
C ALA A 5 -5.45 13.82 5.44
N LEU A 6 -5.36 12.77 6.24
CA LEU A 6 -6.47 11.84 6.46
C LEU A 6 -7.60 12.51 7.24
N GLU A 7 -7.28 13.33 8.24
CA GLU A 7 -8.26 14.14 8.97
C GLU A 7 -8.95 15.13 8.03
N THR A 8 -8.20 15.80 7.14
CA THR A 8 -8.75 16.67 6.10
C THR A 8 -9.71 15.92 5.17
N VAL A 9 -9.37 14.71 4.75
CA VAL A 9 -10.27 13.88 3.93
C VAL A 9 -11.57 13.58 4.69
N ASN A 10 -11.47 13.15 5.94
CA ASN A 10 -12.63 12.84 6.78
C ASN A 10 -13.52 14.06 7.03
N LEU A 11 -12.92 15.22 7.30
CA LEU A 11 -13.65 16.48 7.49
C LEU A 11 -14.46 16.81 6.23
N ARG A 12 -13.82 16.80 5.06
CA ARG A 12 -14.49 17.11 3.78
C ARG A 12 -15.57 16.08 3.41
N LEU A 13 -15.37 14.80 3.74
CA LEU A 13 -16.41 13.78 3.55
C LEU A 13 -17.64 14.09 4.40
N ARG A 14 -17.47 14.45 5.67
CA ARG A 14 -18.57 14.80 6.58
C ARG A 14 -19.31 16.07 6.14
N GLU A 15 -18.59 17.08 5.64
CA GLU A 15 -19.19 18.31 5.10
C GLU A 15 -20.05 18.04 3.86
N LEU A 16 -19.57 17.21 2.93
CA LEU A 16 -20.27 16.93 1.68
C LEU A 16 -21.39 15.89 1.82
N TYR A 17 -21.27 15.00 2.82
CA TYR A 17 -22.15 13.87 3.06
C TYR A 17 -22.41 13.67 4.57
N PRO A 18 -23.17 14.58 5.23
CA PRO A 18 -23.37 14.54 6.68
C PRO A 18 -24.09 13.28 7.19
N GLU A 19 -24.91 12.65 6.35
CA GLU A 19 -25.66 11.43 6.67
C GLU A 19 -24.88 10.13 6.38
N SER A 20 -23.61 10.23 5.97
CA SER A 20 -22.79 9.08 5.56
C SER A 20 -21.68 8.80 6.56
N ASP A 21 -21.65 7.58 7.08
CA ASP A 21 -20.56 7.10 7.96
C ASP A 21 -19.32 6.57 7.19
N GLU A 22 -19.30 6.65 5.85
CA GLU A 22 -18.15 6.19 5.07
C GLU A 22 -16.99 7.19 5.13
N ILE A 23 -16.15 7.02 6.15
CA ILE A 23 -14.92 7.77 6.40
C ILE A 23 -13.74 6.81 6.62
N PHE A 24 -12.53 7.35 6.74
CA PHE A 24 -11.41 6.57 7.25
C PHE A 24 -11.56 6.38 8.77
N ASP A 25 -11.63 5.12 9.21
CA ASP A 25 -11.55 4.73 10.62
C ASP A 25 -10.16 4.09 10.88
N ILE A 26 -9.45 4.59 11.89
CA ILE A 26 -8.12 4.12 12.27
C ILE A 26 -8.25 3.37 13.60
N VAL A 27 -7.99 2.07 13.55
CA VAL A 27 -7.91 1.23 14.75
C VAL A 27 -6.45 0.89 15.05
N LEU A 28 -5.95 1.31 16.20
CA LEU A 28 -4.61 0.95 16.64
C LEU A 28 -4.59 -0.43 17.29
N MET A 29 -3.76 -1.33 16.81
CA MET A 29 -3.65 -2.68 17.37
C MET A 29 -2.26 -2.92 17.98
N THR A 30 -2.24 -3.46 19.20
CA THR A 30 -1.00 -3.86 19.87
C THR A 30 -1.07 -5.30 20.34
N ASN A 31 0.06 -6.01 20.22
CA ASN A 31 0.22 -7.35 20.76
C ASN A 31 0.52 -7.34 22.26
N ASN A 32 0.68 -6.17 22.88
CA ASN A 32 1.01 -6.06 24.30
C ASN A 32 -0.18 -6.41 25.20
N HIS A 33 0.12 -6.84 26.42
CA HIS A 33 -0.88 -7.02 27.48
C HIS A 33 -1.49 -5.68 27.92
N ALA A 34 -2.74 -5.72 28.39
CA ALA A 34 -3.51 -4.55 28.82
C ALA A 34 -2.79 -3.65 29.85
N GLN A 35 -1.95 -4.24 30.71
CA GLN A 35 -1.16 -3.49 31.69
C GLN A 35 -0.14 -2.53 31.04
N VAL A 36 0.29 -2.79 29.81
CA VAL A 36 1.15 -1.89 29.02
C VAL A 36 0.31 -0.84 28.26
N GLY A 37 -1.01 -1.03 28.18
CA GLY A 37 -1.94 -0.21 27.40
C GLY A 37 -2.03 1.23 27.87
N VAL A 38 -1.82 1.48 29.16
CA VAL A 38 -1.77 2.84 29.72
C VAL A 38 -0.67 3.66 29.06
N ARG A 39 0.49 3.07 28.75
CA ARG A 39 1.57 3.78 28.04
C ARG A 39 1.14 4.17 26.63
N LEU A 40 0.41 3.30 25.95
CA LEU A 40 -0.10 3.58 24.61
C LEU A 40 -1.13 4.72 24.62
N ILE A 41 -2.05 4.70 25.58
CA ILE A 41 -3.04 5.78 25.79
C ILE A 41 -2.32 7.08 26.11
N ASN A 42 -1.32 7.05 26.99
CA ASN A 42 -0.53 8.23 27.31
C ASN A 42 0.21 8.77 26.08
N SER A 43 0.73 7.91 25.20
CA SER A 43 1.33 8.33 23.94
C SER A 43 0.30 8.95 22.99
N ILE A 44 -0.89 8.35 22.85
CA ILE A 44 -1.99 8.90 22.05
C ILE A 44 -2.33 10.32 22.54
N ASN A 45 -2.52 10.49 23.84
CA ASN A 45 -2.86 11.78 24.44
C ASN A 45 -1.69 12.79 24.37
N HIS A 46 -0.46 12.33 24.57
CA HIS A 46 0.73 13.19 24.55
C HIS A 46 1.02 13.75 23.15
N TYR A 47 0.78 12.95 22.11
CA TYR A 47 0.99 13.34 20.72
C TYR A 47 -0.30 13.81 20.03
N ASP A 48 -1.39 14.01 20.79
CA ASP A 48 -2.71 14.46 20.32
C ASP A 48 -3.19 13.68 19.08
N LEU A 49 -3.08 12.35 19.13
CA LEU A 49 -3.48 11.50 18.02
C LEU A 49 -4.99 11.27 18.05
N SER A 50 -5.68 11.60 16.94
CA SER A 50 -7.11 11.33 16.72
C SER A 50 -7.40 9.83 16.53
N ILE A 51 -7.07 8.99 17.52
CA ILE A 51 -7.27 7.54 17.52
C ILE A 51 -8.19 7.18 18.68
N GLU A 52 -9.46 6.93 18.37
CA GLU A 52 -10.47 6.60 19.38
C GLU A 52 -10.57 5.10 19.65
N ARG A 53 -10.13 4.27 18.70
CA ARG A 53 -10.28 2.82 18.75
C ARG A 53 -8.92 2.15 18.85
N PHE A 54 -8.76 1.30 19.86
CA PHE A 54 -7.60 0.45 19.99
C PHE A 54 -7.95 -0.96 20.45
N CYS A 55 -7.12 -1.93 20.07
CA CYS A 55 -7.26 -3.33 20.42
C CYS A 55 -5.94 -3.87 20.96
N MET A 56 -6.02 -4.62 22.07
CA MET A 56 -4.87 -5.24 22.72
C MET A 56 -5.05 -6.76 22.69
N THR A 57 -4.24 -7.46 21.92
CA THR A 57 -4.44 -8.90 21.67
C THR A 57 -3.73 -9.79 22.70
N GLY A 58 -2.89 -9.24 23.57
CA GLY A 58 -2.18 -9.98 24.62
C GLY A 58 -1.31 -11.12 24.08
N GLY A 59 -0.66 -10.90 22.93
CA GLY A 59 0.22 -11.85 22.25
C GLY A 59 -0.47 -12.74 21.21
N LYS A 60 -1.80 -12.71 21.10
CA LYS A 60 -2.54 -13.50 20.10
C LYS A 60 -2.46 -12.90 18.70
N SER A 61 -2.68 -13.73 17.68
CA SER A 61 -2.75 -13.27 16.29
C SER A 61 -3.83 -12.18 16.11
N PRO A 62 -3.53 -11.10 15.38
CA PRO A 62 -4.47 -9.99 15.15
C PRO A 62 -5.60 -10.38 14.18
N VAL A 63 -5.43 -11.44 13.38
CA VAL A 63 -6.29 -11.78 12.24
C VAL A 63 -7.77 -11.87 12.61
N GLY A 64 -8.12 -12.50 13.73
CA GLY A 64 -9.50 -12.62 14.17
C GLY A 64 -10.18 -11.26 14.40
N TYR A 65 -9.44 -10.32 14.98
CA TYR A 65 -9.90 -8.96 15.22
C TYR A 65 -9.97 -8.16 13.92
N LEU A 66 -8.96 -8.28 13.04
CA LEU A 66 -8.96 -7.61 11.73
C LEU A 66 -10.19 -8.00 10.90
N LYS A 67 -10.59 -9.28 10.93
CA LYS A 67 -11.85 -9.74 10.30
C LYS A 67 -13.08 -9.15 10.96
N ALA A 68 -13.14 -9.13 12.29
CA ALA A 68 -14.26 -8.56 13.02
C ALA A 68 -14.44 -7.05 12.78
N TYR A 69 -13.33 -6.32 12.56
CA TYR A 69 -13.34 -4.91 12.20
C TYR A 69 -13.57 -4.65 10.71
N LEU A 70 -13.75 -5.69 9.88
CA LEU A 70 -13.86 -5.57 8.43
C LEU A 70 -12.69 -4.77 7.82
N THR A 71 -11.48 -4.97 8.36
CA THR A 71 -10.31 -4.15 8.03
C THR A 71 -9.99 -4.17 6.54
N ASN A 72 -9.96 -2.97 5.92
CA ASN A 72 -9.59 -2.83 4.52
C ASN A 72 -8.08 -2.81 4.29
N LEU A 73 -7.27 -2.41 5.27
CA LEU A 73 -5.80 -2.39 5.20
C LEU A 73 -5.20 -2.57 6.59
N TYR A 74 -4.28 -3.52 6.74
CA TYR A 74 -3.48 -3.73 7.95
C TYR A 74 -2.02 -3.34 7.73
N LEU A 75 -1.51 -2.43 8.54
CA LEU A 75 -0.12 -1.98 8.51
C LEU A 75 0.57 -2.36 9.82
N SER A 76 1.78 -2.90 9.71
CA SER A 76 2.55 -3.33 10.88
C SER A 76 4.06 -3.23 10.63
N ALA A 77 4.85 -3.08 11.69
CA ALA A 77 6.31 -3.28 11.62
C ALA A 77 6.70 -4.77 11.68
N ASP A 78 5.76 -5.64 12.09
CA ASP A 78 5.95 -7.09 12.21
C ASP A 78 5.55 -7.79 10.90
N SER A 79 6.55 -8.26 10.15
CA SER A 79 6.36 -8.90 8.85
C SER A 79 5.68 -10.26 8.93
N GLU A 80 5.84 -11.00 10.03
CA GLU A 80 5.18 -12.30 10.21
C GLU A 80 3.67 -12.10 10.33
N LYS A 81 3.24 -11.09 11.09
CA LYS A 81 1.83 -10.73 11.25
C LYS A 81 1.21 -10.21 9.95
N VAL A 82 1.98 -9.50 9.14
CA VAL A 82 1.54 -9.06 7.80
C VAL A 82 1.30 -10.26 6.90
N VAL A 83 2.19 -11.25 6.90
CA VAL A 83 2.02 -12.49 6.13
C VAL A 83 0.78 -13.26 6.59
N GLU A 84 0.58 -13.39 7.91
CA GLU A 84 -0.64 -14.01 8.48
C GLU A 84 -1.92 -13.31 7.97
N ALA A 85 -1.94 -11.97 7.95
CA ALA A 85 -3.08 -11.19 7.48
C ALA A 85 -3.36 -11.38 5.98
N ILE A 86 -2.31 -11.35 5.14
CA ILE A 86 -2.43 -11.60 3.69
C ILE A 86 -2.98 -13.00 3.43
N GLN A 87 -2.47 -14.03 4.13
CA GLN A 87 -2.96 -15.39 4.01
C GLN A 87 -4.42 -15.54 4.44
N ALA A 88 -4.87 -14.68 5.35
CA ALA A 88 -6.25 -14.63 5.81
C ALA A 88 -7.19 -13.81 4.90
N GLY A 89 -6.68 -13.29 3.78
CA GLY A 89 -7.44 -12.50 2.79
C GLY A 89 -7.57 -11.02 3.14
N ILE A 90 -6.76 -10.50 4.06
CA ILE A 90 -6.75 -9.10 4.46
C ILE A 90 -5.58 -8.41 3.75
N ALA A 91 -5.85 -7.28 3.10
CA ALA A 91 -4.81 -6.45 2.51
C ALA A 91 -3.86 -5.97 3.61
N ALA A 92 -2.56 -6.24 3.49
CA ALA A 92 -1.60 -5.84 4.50
C ALA A 92 -0.22 -5.54 3.93
N ALA A 93 0.57 -4.75 4.68
CA ALA A 93 1.93 -4.41 4.32
C ALA A 93 2.81 -4.15 5.55
N THR A 94 4.10 -4.47 5.44
CA THR A 94 5.11 -4.19 6.46
C THR A 94 5.64 -2.78 6.27
N MET A 95 5.50 -1.91 7.27
CA MET A 95 5.93 -0.51 7.17
C MET A 95 7.41 -0.32 7.47
N PHE A 96 8.05 0.53 6.67
CA PHE A 96 9.41 1.00 6.82
C PHE A 96 9.40 2.52 6.82
N GLN A 97 9.78 3.10 7.96
CA GLN A 97 9.91 4.54 8.12
C GLN A 97 11.31 4.98 7.71
N SER A 98 11.40 6.21 7.18
CA SER A 98 12.69 6.87 6.99
C SER A 98 13.01 7.76 8.17
N ASP A 99 14.30 7.88 8.50
CA ASP A 99 14.79 8.83 9.50
C ASP A 99 14.84 10.27 8.96
N LYS A 100 14.55 10.47 7.67
CA LYS A 100 14.49 11.79 7.05
C LYS A 100 13.16 12.46 7.37
N ASP A 101 13.24 13.67 7.91
CA ASP A 101 12.07 14.52 8.12
C ASP A 101 11.63 15.11 6.77
N LEU A 102 10.54 14.59 6.22
CA LEU A 102 9.91 15.09 5.01
C LEU A 102 8.58 15.73 5.35
N GLN A 103 8.44 17.00 4.95
CA GLN A 103 7.18 17.71 5.00
C GLN A 103 6.21 17.09 3.96
N LEU A 104 5.22 16.36 4.48
CA LEU A 104 4.11 15.80 3.72
C LEU A 104 3.00 16.86 3.56
N SER A 105 2.04 16.60 2.69
CA SER A 105 0.92 17.53 2.48
C SER A 105 -0.17 17.30 3.51
N ASP A 106 -0.55 18.33 4.27
CA ASP A 106 -1.64 18.23 5.24
C ASP A 106 -3.04 18.29 4.61
N HIS A 107 -3.14 18.71 3.34
CA HIS A 107 -4.42 18.94 2.66
C HIS A 107 -4.81 17.82 1.69
N GLN A 108 -3.86 16.96 1.31
CA GLN A 108 -4.09 15.92 0.31
C GLN A 108 -3.37 14.62 0.70
N LEU A 109 -4.16 13.58 0.93
CA LEU A 109 -3.70 12.23 1.18
C LEU A 109 -3.16 11.64 -0.14
N ARG A 110 -1.84 11.47 -0.21
CA ARG A 110 -1.13 10.92 -1.37
C ARG A 110 -0.77 9.47 -1.14
N VAL A 111 -1.34 8.56 -1.94
CA VAL A 111 -1.08 7.12 -1.85
C VAL A 111 -0.42 6.66 -3.15
N ALA A 112 0.79 6.13 -3.05
CA ALA A 112 1.53 5.60 -4.19
C ALA A 112 1.64 4.07 -4.11
N PHE A 113 1.67 3.41 -5.25
CA PHE A 113 1.79 1.96 -5.31
C PHE A 113 2.51 1.53 -6.59
N ASP A 114 3.28 0.44 -6.52
CA ASP A 114 3.62 -0.33 -7.71
C ASP A 114 2.39 -1.05 -8.25
N GLY A 115 2.38 -1.37 -9.54
CA GLY A 115 1.36 -2.21 -10.16
C GLY A 115 1.58 -3.69 -9.90
N ASP A 116 2.78 -4.18 -10.19
CA ASP A 116 3.09 -5.62 -10.16
C ASP A 116 3.17 -6.15 -8.73
N ALA A 117 2.59 -7.34 -8.48
CA ALA A 117 2.58 -8.10 -7.22
C ALA A 117 2.06 -7.37 -5.95
N VAL A 118 1.77 -6.08 -6.05
CA VAL A 118 1.02 -5.26 -5.09
C VAL A 118 -0.45 -5.24 -5.48
N LEU A 119 -0.73 -4.96 -6.76
CA LEU A 119 -2.09 -4.83 -7.29
C LEU A 119 -2.45 -6.00 -8.18
N PHE A 120 -1.51 -6.45 -8.99
CA PHE A 120 -1.71 -7.52 -9.95
C PHE A 120 -1.00 -8.79 -9.49
N SER A 121 -1.57 -9.95 -9.79
CA SER A 121 -0.88 -11.22 -9.55
C SER A 121 0.42 -11.31 -10.34
N ASP A 122 1.29 -12.22 -9.93
CA ASP A 122 2.60 -12.51 -10.53
C ASP A 122 2.56 -13.23 -11.90
N GLU A 123 1.43 -13.20 -12.61
CA GLU A 123 1.26 -13.83 -13.94
C GLU A 123 2.30 -13.31 -14.94
N SER A 124 2.46 -12.00 -15.04
CA SER A 124 3.41 -11.34 -15.94
C SER A 124 4.86 -11.72 -15.65
N GLU A 125 5.24 -11.79 -14.36
CA GLU A 125 6.59 -12.14 -13.94
C GLU A 125 6.93 -13.60 -14.31
N LYS A 126 5.95 -14.52 -14.20
CA LYS A 126 6.11 -15.92 -14.62
C LYS A 126 6.35 -16.04 -16.11
N ILE A 127 5.65 -15.26 -16.94
CA ILE A 127 5.82 -15.26 -18.39
C ILE A 127 7.23 -14.79 -18.76
N VAL A 128 7.70 -13.69 -18.18
CA VAL A 128 9.06 -13.18 -18.43
C VAL A 128 10.12 -14.20 -18.03
N LYS A 129 9.99 -14.83 -16.86
CA LYS A 129 10.94 -15.86 -16.38
C LYS A 129 10.97 -17.10 -17.27
N ALA A 130 9.83 -17.50 -17.82
CA ALA A 130 9.72 -18.72 -18.62
C ALA A 130 10.03 -18.51 -20.11
N HIS A 131 9.68 -17.35 -20.68
CA HIS A 131 9.65 -17.15 -22.13
C HIS A 131 10.28 -15.82 -22.61
N GLY A 132 10.89 -15.04 -21.70
CA GLY A 132 11.55 -13.78 -22.05
C GLY A 132 10.61 -12.58 -22.25
N LEU A 133 11.20 -11.43 -22.57
CA LEU A 133 10.50 -10.14 -22.66
C LEU A 133 9.62 -10.01 -23.91
N ASP A 134 10.04 -10.57 -25.05
CA ASP A 134 9.28 -10.46 -26.29
C ASP A 134 7.91 -11.15 -26.18
N THR A 135 7.90 -12.38 -25.66
CA THR A 135 6.67 -13.13 -25.36
C THR A 135 5.78 -12.40 -24.36
N PHE A 136 6.38 -11.69 -23.39
CA PHE A 136 5.62 -10.87 -22.44
C PHE A 136 4.92 -9.69 -23.12
N PHE A 137 5.60 -8.98 -24.04
CA PHE A 137 4.97 -7.87 -24.76
C PHE A 137 3.85 -8.34 -25.69
N GLU A 138 4.05 -9.45 -26.42
CA GLU A 138 3.00 -10.05 -27.24
C GLU A 138 1.79 -10.46 -26.39
N HIS A 139 2.04 -11.02 -25.20
CA HIS A 139 0.98 -11.37 -24.25
C HIS A 139 0.22 -10.14 -23.76
N GLU A 140 0.91 -9.08 -23.32
CA GLU A 140 0.26 -7.86 -22.84
C GLU A 140 -0.57 -7.16 -23.93
N LEU A 141 -0.10 -7.15 -25.18
CA LEU A 141 -0.85 -6.65 -26.33
C LEU A 141 -2.10 -7.51 -26.60
N LYS A 142 -1.94 -8.83 -26.63
CA LYS A 142 -3.05 -9.76 -26.91
C LYS A 142 -4.14 -9.74 -25.84
N PHE A 143 -3.76 -9.50 -24.59
CA PHE A 143 -4.66 -9.53 -23.43
C PHE A 143 -4.93 -8.14 -22.86
N GLU A 144 -4.71 -7.07 -23.62
CA GLU A 144 -4.80 -5.69 -23.13
C GLU A 144 -6.16 -5.35 -22.50
N ASP A 145 -7.25 -5.90 -23.04
CA ASP A 145 -8.62 -5.70 -22.54
C ASP A 145 -9.05 -6.73 -21.48
N LYS A 146 -8.20 -7.72 -21.17
CA LYS A 146 -8.45 -8.70 -20.12
C LYS A 146 -7.80 -8.21 -18.81
N PRO A 147 -8.58 -7.96 -17.74
CA PRO A 147 -8.02 -7.54 -16.46
C PRO A 147 -6.88 -8.46 -15.97
N LEU A 148 -5.86 -7.87 -15.37
CA LEU A 148 -4.83 -8.62 -14.65
C LEU A 148 -5.45 -9.33 -13.45
N ALA A 149 -4.93 -10.51 -13.10
CA ALA A 149 -5.38 -11.22 -11.90
C ALA A 149 -5.08 -10.40 -10.63
N GLN A 150 -5.89 -10.61 -9.60
CA GLN A 150 -6.00 -9.70 -8.46
C GLN A 150 -4.89 -9.97 -7.42
N GLY A 151 -4.24 -8.90 -6.96
CA GLY A 151 -3.26 -8.92 -5.89
C GLY A 151 -3.88 -8.62 -4.51
N PRO A 152 -3.07 -8.69 -3.44
CA PRO A 152 -3.54 -8.61 -2.07
C PRO A 152 -4.14 -7.24 -1.69
N LEU A 153 -3.76 -6.15 -2.36
CA LEU A 153 -4.27 -4.81 -2.03
C LEU A 153 -5.51 -4.40 -2.82
N LYS A 154 -6.08 -5.26 -3.68
CA LYS A 154 -7.25 -4.90 -4.50
C LYS A 154 -8.41 -4.36 -3.66
N GLY A 155 -8.79 -5.08 -2.59
CA GLY A 155 -9.93 -4.70 -1.76
C GLY A 155 -9.76 -3.32 -1.12
N PHE A 156 -8.53 -2.98 -0.69
CA PHE A 156 -8.21 -1.65 -0.18
C PHE A 156 -8.38 -0.58 -1.27
N LEU A 157 -7.85 -0.82 -2.46
CA LEU A 157 -7.92 0.13 -3.57
C LEU A 157 -9.34 0.36 -4.09
N GLU A 158 -10.20 -0.65 -4.07
CA GLU A 158 -11.63 -0.51 -4.43
C GLU A 158 -12.33 0.46 -3.47
N VAL A 159 -12.04 0.36 -2.17
CA VAL A 159 -12.58 1.30 -1.16
C VAL A 159 -11.97 2.69 -1.33
N LEU A 160 -10.68 2.80 -1.61
CA LEU A 160 -10.03 4.09 -1.86
C LEU A 160 -10.63 4.79 -3.09
N GLY A 161 -10.84 4.05 -4.19
CA GLY A 161 -11.49 4.55 -5.40
C GLY A 161 -12.95 4.94 -5.17
N LYS A 162 -13.68 4.20 -4.32
CA LYS A 162 -15.04 4.57 -3.90
C LYS A 162 -15.06 5.92 -3.18
N LEU A 163 -14.11 6.16 -2.27
CA LEU A 163 -14.00 7.45 -1.57
C LEU A 163 -13.61 8.59 -2.53
N GLN A 164 -12.68 8.37 -3.46
CA GLN A 164 -12.36 9.35 -4.51
C GLN A 164 -13.59 9.72 -5.34
N LYS A 165 -14.38 8.73 -5.76
CA LYS A 165 -15.60 8.95 -6.54
C LYS A 165 -16.65 9.80 -5.83
N LYS A 166 -16.71 9.78 -4.49
CA LYS A 166 -17.58 10.67 -3.73
C LYS A 166 -17.23 12.14 -3.93
N PHE A 167 -15.95 12.47 -4.05
CA PHE A 167 -15.52 13.83 -4.39
C PHE A 167 -15.80 14.16 -5.86
N HIS A 168 -15.57 13.21 -6.77
CA HIS A 168 -15.86 13.41 -8.19
C HIS A 168 -17.35 13.70 -8.45
N ALA A 169 -18.25 13.03 -7.72
CA ALA A 169 -19.69 13.27 -7.78
C ALA A 169 -20.14 14.66 -7.28
N LYS A 170 -19.23 15.43 -6.69
CA LYS A 170 -19.44 16.83 -6.25
C LYS A 170 -18.62 17.81 -7.09
N ASP A 171 -18.16 17.39 -8.28
CA ASP A 171 -17.31 18.16 -9.18
C ASP A 171 -15.93 18.53 -8.59
N LEU A 172 -15.50 17.85 -7.53
CA LEU A 172 -14.21 18.07 -6.85
C LEU A 172 -13.13 17.11 -7.34
N ARG A 173 -13.12 16.78 -8.65
CA ARG A 173 -12.12 15.86 -9.22
C ARG A 173 -10.71 16.44 -9.14
N LEU A 174 -10.54 17.70 -9.54
CA LEU A 174 -9.23 18.36 -9.51
C LEU A 174 -8.79 18.71 -8.08
N ASP A 175 -9.76 19.02 -7.22
CA ASP A 175 -9.54 19.36 -5.80
C ASP A 175 -9.81 18.18 -4.86
N CYS A 176 -9.66 16.94 -5.34
CA CYS A 176 -9.86 15.75 -4.52
C CYS A 176 -8.77 15.69 -3.42
N PRO A 177 -9.15 15.54 -2.14
CA PRO A 177 -8.18 15.44 -1.06
C PRO A 177 -7.51 14.07 -1.01
N ILE A 178 -7.89 13.12 -1.88
CA ILE A 178 -7.23 11.83 -2.05
C ILE A 178 -6.61 11.81 -3.44
N ARG A 179 -5.29 11.61 -3.52
CA ARG A 179 -4.55 11.54 -4.78
C ARG A 179 -3.75 10.24 -4.85
N THR A 180 -3.89 9.54 -5.97
CA THR A 180 -3.31 8.21 -6.15
C THR A 180 -2.29 8.17 -7.28
N TYR A 181 -1.22 7.40 -7.06
CA TYR A 181 -0.07 7.33 -7.96
C TYR A 181 0.27 5.89 -8.29
N LEU A 182 0.24 5.54 -9.57
CA LEU A 182 0.84 4.30 -10.06
C LEU A 182 2.30 4.57 -10.38
N VAL A 183 3.23 3.98 -9.63
CA VAL A 183 4.69 4.13 -9.82
C VAL A 183 5.28 2.77 -10.17
N THR A 184 5.39 2.48 -11.46
CA THR A 184 5.69 1.13 -11.95
C THR A 184 6.93 1.06 -12.83
N ALA A 185 7.67 -0.04 -12.72
CA ALA A 185 8.80 -0.35 -13.59
C ALA A 185 8.35 -0.74 -15.02
N ARG A 186 7.06 -0.98 -15.24
CA ARG A 186 6.47 -1.25 -16.57
C ARG A 186 6.75 -0.12 -17.56
N SER A 187 6.80 -0.47 -18.84
CA SER A 187 6.86 0.49 -19.94
C SER A 187 5.45 0.92 -20.32
N ALA A 188 5.24 2.22 -20.54
CA ALA A 188 3.96 2.75 -21.00
C ALA A 188 3.56 2.16 -22.35
N ALA A 189 4.52 2.01 -23.26
CA ALA A 189 4.28 1.63 -24.65
C ALA A 189 3.89 0.15 -24.81
N SER A 190 4.29 -0.72 -23.89
CA SER A 190 4.16 -2.17 -24.08
C SER A 190 3.38 -2.92 -22.98
N SER A 191 3.27 -2.37 -21.77
CA SER A 191 2.59 -3.07 -20.67
C SER A 191 1.78 -2.16 -19.73
N GLY A 192 1.67 -0.87 -20.05
CA GLY A 192 0.95 0.10 -19.23
C GLY A 192 -0.57 0.14 -19.45
N GLY A 193 -1.03 -0.06 -20.69
CA GLY A 193 -2.45 0.02 -21.04
C GLY A 193 -3.33 -0.94 -20.25
N ARG A 194 -2.95 -2.22 -20.21
CA ARG A 194 -3.66 -3.27 -19.45
C ARG A 194 -3.74 -2.97 -17.96
N ALA A 195 -2.66 -2.45 -17.36
CA ALA A 195 -2.62 -2.08 -15.94
C ALA A 195 -3.64 -0.97 -15.63
N LEU A 196 -3.67 0.10 -16.44
CA LEU A 196 -4.62 1.20 -16.26
C LEU A 196 -6.07 0.75 -16.48
N LYS A 197 -6.34 -0.05 -17.52
CA LYS A 197 -7.67 -0.62 -17.77
C LYS A 197 -8.13 -1.49 -16.59
N THR A 198 -7.22 -2.26 -16.00
CA THR A 198 -7.52 -3.10 -14.82
C THR A 198 -7.91 -2.23 -13.62
N LEU A 199 -7.13 -1.20 -13.27
CA LEU A 199 -7.46 -0.31 -12.14
C LEU A 199 -8.79 0.40 -12.35
N ARG A 200 -9.05 0.87 -13.56
CA ARG A 200 -10.34 1.47 -13.93
C ARG A 200 -11.50 0.49 -13.75
N SER A 201 -11.31 -0.79 -14.08
CA SER A 201 -12.35 -1.83 -13.88
C SER A 201 -12.68 -2.07 -12.40
N TRP A 202 -11.75 -1.82 -11.49
CA TRP A 202 -11.97 -1.85 -10.04
C TRP A 202 -12.55 -0.54 -9.50
N GLY A 203 -12.75 0.44 -10.39
CA GLY A 203 -13.26 1.74 -10.01
C GLY A 203 -12.23 2.66 -9.36
N LEU A 204 -10.94 2.36 -9.49
CA LEU A 204 -9.87 3.27 -9.13
C LEU A 204 -9.38 4.01 -10.38
N GLU A 205 -9.60 5.31 -10.41
CA GLU A 205 -9.09 6.19 -11.44
C GLU A 205 -7.82 6.86 -10.92
N VAL A 206 -6.67 6.31 -11.30
CA VAL A 206 -5.37 6.83 -10.85
C VAL A 206 -5.18 8.26 -11.37
N ASP A 207 -4.77 9.17 -10.49
CA ASP A 207 -4.55 10.58 -10.83
C ASP A 207 -3.27 10.77 -11.65
N GLU A 208 -2.21 10.05 -11.29
CA GLU A 208 -0.92 10.09 -11.98
C GLU A 208 -0.32 8.69 -12.17
N ALA A 209 0.05 8.36 -13.39
CA ALA A 209 0.70 7.10 -13.73
C ALA A 209 2.11 7.34 -14.28
N LEU A 210 3.11 6.81 -13.59
CA LEU A 210 4.53 6.98 -13.88
C LEU A 210 5.12 5.63 -14.29
N PHE A 211 5.37 5.49 -15.60
CA PHE A 211 5.95 4.30 -16.21
C PHE A 211 7.45 4.49 -16.39
N LEU A 212 8.23 3.68 -15.68
CA LEU A 212 9.66 3.90 -15.54
C LEU A 212 10.53 3.09 -16.49
N ALA A 213 9.97 2.06 -17.13
CA ALA A 213 10.71 1.16 -18.01
C ALA A 213 12.04 0.68 -17.36
N GLY A 214 11.99 0.33 -16.07
CA GLY A 214 13.14 -0.12 -15.27
C GLY A 214 13.96 0.98 -14.58
N ALA A 215 13.69 2.27 -14.81
CA ALA A 215 14.34 3.36 -14.07
C ALA A 215 14.00 3.31 -12.57
N PRO A 216 14.89 3.81 -11.68
CA PRO A 216 14.67 3.79 -10.25
C PRO A 216 13.46 4.64 -9.84
N LYS A 217 12.64 4.12 -8.91
CA LYS A 217 11.44 4.80 -8.39
C LYS A 217 11.75 5.98 -7.46
N GLY A 218 12.86 5.89 -6.73
CA GLY A 218 13.25 6.81 -5.66
C GLY A 218 13.13 8.30 -6.00
N PRO A 219 13.74 8.79 -7.09
CA PRO A 219 13.69 10.22 -7.45
C PRO A 219 12.27 10.75 -7.68
N LEU A 220 11.37 9.92 -8.21
CA LEU A 220 9.97 10.32 -8.38
C LEU A 220 9.19 10.28 -7.08
N LEU A 221 9.48 9.31 -6.20
CA LEU A 221 8.88 9.28 -4.87
C LEU A 221 9.29 10.49 -4.02
N GLU A 222 10.54 10.96 -4.16
CA GLU A 222 11.02 12.21 -3.55
C GLU A 222 10.25 13.45 -4.05
N LYS A 223 9.89 13.47 -5.34
CA LYS A 223 9.07 14.52 -5.96
C LYS A 223 7.61 14.46 -5.49
N ILE A 224 7.03 13.26 -5.49
CA ILE A 224 5.62 13.02 -5.16
C ILE A 224 5.36 13.25 -3.66
N ARG A 225 6.30 12.84 -2.81
CA ARG A 225 6.19 12.80 -1.34
C ARG A 225 4.89 12.13 -0.90
N PRO A 226 4.67 10.85 -1.24
CA PRO A 226 3.47 10.16 -0.83
C PRO A 226 3.49 9.92 0.68
N HIS A 227 2.29 9.86 1.27
CA HIS A 227 2.12 9.49 2.68
C HIS A 227 2.49 8.02 2.90
N ILE A 228 2.28 7.20 1.88
CA ILE A 228 2.69 5.80 1.88
C ILE A 228 2.92 5.35 0.43
N PHE A 229 3.99 4.57 0.24
CA PHE A 229 4.29 3.90 -1.02
C PHE A 229 4.28 2.38 -0.83
N PHE A 230 3.50 1.65 -1.63
CA PHE A 230 3.44 0.17 -1.58
C PHE A 230 4.26 -0.48 -2.69
N ASP A 231 5.08 -1.47 -2.33
CA ASP A 231 5.87 -2.26 -3.27
C ASP A 231 6.05 -3.69 -2.77
N ASP A 232 6.10 -4.68 -3.67
CA ASP A 232 6.34 -6.09 -3.31
C ASP A 232 7.83 -6.43 -3.25
N GLN A 233 8.69 -5.57 -3.78
CA GLN A 233 10.13 -5.78 -3.86
C GLN A 233 10.87 -4.94 -2.82
N MET A 234 11.58 -5.63 -1.92
CA MET A 234 12.35 -4.98 -0.85
C MET A 234 13.41 -4.00 -1.36
N PHE A 235 13.94 -4.21 -2.58
CA PHE A 235 14.87 -3.29 -3.22
C PHE A 235 14.24 -1.91 -3.48
N HIS A 236 13.00 -1.86 -4.00
CA HIS A 236 12.27 -0.61 -4.19
C HIS A 236 11.87 0.03 -2.87
N VAL A 237 11.44 -0.76 -1.88
CA VAL A 237 11.12 -0.29 -0.52
C VAL A 237 12.32 0.44 0.10
N LYS A 238 13.50 -0.19 0.07
CA LYS A 238 14.75 0.44 0.56
C LYS A 238 15.14 1.67 -0.22
N GLY A 239 14.98 1.65 -1.55
CA GLY A 239 15.23 2.80 -2.41
C GLY A 239 14.32 4.00 -2.07
N ALA A 240 13.03 3.75 -1.83
CA ALA A 240 12.07 4.76 -1.40
C ALA A 240 12.42 5.31 0.00
N GLN A 241 12.76 4.42 0.95
CA GLN A 241 13.16 4.80 2.31
C GLN A 241 14.42 5.67 2.32
N ALA A 242 15.41 5.35 1.46
CA ALA A 242 16.62 6.17 1.29
C ALA A 242 16.33 7.57 0.77
N MET A 243 15.24 7.74 0.01
CA MET A 243 14.74 9.04 -0.46
C MET A 243 13.79 9.71 0.54
N GLY A 244 13.58 9.12 1.71
CA GLY A 244 12.76 9.68 2.77
C GLY A 244 11.27 9.30 2.71
N THR A 245 10.87 8.51 1.72
CA THR A 245 9.48 8.08 1.58
C THR A 245 9.13 6.98 2.58
N ILE A 246 7.98 7.10 3.25
CA ILE A 246 7.40 6.01 4.03
C ILE A 246 6.98 4.90 3.05
N ALA A 247 7.63 3.75 3.13
CA ALA A 247 7.42 2.64 2.23
C ALA A 247 6.83 1.44 2.96
N ALA A 248 6.01 0.67 2.28
CA ALA A 248 5.32 -0.47 2.83
C ALA A 248 5.50 -1.69 1.92
N HIS A 249 6.17 -2.71 2.45
CA HIS A 249 6.46 -3.95 1.73
C HIS A 249 5.25 -4.87 1.76
N VAL A 250 4.79 -5.30 0.60
CA VAL A 250 3.73 -6.29 0.45
C VAL A 250 4.37 -7.66 0.16
N PRO A 251 4.48 -8.58 1.14
CA PRO A 251 5.15 -9.86 0.94
C PRO A 251 4.27 -10.84 0.14
N TYR A 252 4.13 -10.58 -1.15
CA TYR A 252 3.34 -11.35 -2.10
C TYR A 252 4.12 -11.62 -3.41
N GLY A 253 3.73 -12.64 -4.18
CA GLY A 253 4.34 -12.96 -5.47
C GLY A 253 5.53 -13.95 -5.45
N VAL A 254 6.06 -14.30 -6.63
CA VAL A 254 7.13 -15.30 -6.80
C VAL A 254 8.43 -14.87 -6.11
N ALA A 255 8.73 -13.57 -6.10
CA ALA A 255 9.94 -13.01 -5.49
C ALA A 255 10.11 -13.43 -4.01
N GLN A 256 9.01 -13.68 -3.28
CA GLN A 256 9.05 -14.10 -1.88
C GLN A 256 9.42 -15.58 -1.69
N LYS A 257 9.16 -16.44 -2.69
CA LYS A 257 9.45 -17.88 -2.59
C LYS A 257 10.94 -18.19 -2.60
N TYR A 258 11.75 -17.34 -3.25
CA TYR A 258 13.20 -17.51 -3.35
C TYR A 258 13.98 -17.04 -2.11
N ASN A 259 13.41 -16.16 -1.28
CA ASN A 259 14.02 -15.79 0.00
C ASN A 259 13.91 -16.88 1.08
N LYS A 260 13.02 -17.86 0.90
CA LYS A 260 12.91 -19.01 1.83
C LYS A 260 13.95 -20.11 1.57
N SER A 261 14.68 -20.06 0.46
CA SER A 261 15.58 -21.15 0.04
C SER A 261 17.07 -20.94 0.30
N THR A 262 17.49 -19.87 0.99
CA THR A 262 18.91 -19.64 1.28
C THR A 262 19.15 -19.34 2.76
N PRO A 263 19.56 -20.31 3.57
CA PRO A 263 20.22 -20.01 4.83
C PRO A 263 21.53 -19.29 4.50
N ILE A 264 21.73 -18.09 5.04
CA ILE A 264 23.03 -17.43 5.03
C ILE A 264 23.91 -18.21 6.02
N THR A 265 24.70 -19.15 5.53
CA THR A 265 25.81 -19.70 6.31
C THR A 265 26.93 -18.66 6.32
N GLU A 266 27.15 -18.01 7.46
CA GLU A 266 28.35 -17.23 7.70
C GLU A 266 29.59 -18.11 7.56
N PRO A 267 30.66 -17.65 6.87
CA PRO A 267 31.90 -18.40 6.79
C PRO A 267 32.57 -18.41 8.17
N SER A 268 32.76 -19.62 8.71
CA SER A 268 33.51 -19.87 9.94
C SER A 268 34.88 -19.21 9.89
N LYS A 269 35.16 -18.29 10.82
CA LYS A 269 36.52 -17.81 11.08
C LYS A 269 37.39 -19.00 11.46
N LYS A 270 38.38 -19.33 10.62
CA LYS A 270 39.45 -20.25 11.00
C LYS A 270 40.36 -19.54 12.02
N SER A 271 40.48 -20.18 13.18
CA SER A 271 41.49 -19.96 14.21
C SER A 271 42.90 -20.25 13.70
#